data_AF-A0A9C6XTF2-F1
#
_entry.id   AF-A0A9C6XTF2-F1
#
_cell.length_a   1.000
_cell.length_b   1.000
_cell.length_c   1.000
_cell.angle_alpha   90.00
_cell.angle_beta   90.00
_cell.angle_gamma   90.00
#
_symmetry.space_group_name_H-M   'P 1'
#
loop_
_entity.id
_entity.type
_entity.pdbx_description
1 polymer ?
#
loop_
_entity_poly.entity_id
_entity_poly.type
_entity_poly.pdbx_seq_one_letter_code
_entity_poly.pdbx_strand_id
1 'polypeptide(L)'
;MQKRPTGSECSAYSIKRNKSDGCEILDPDSETDSPRHTHCGLINIKMTCFLNATLQALFHVPAFSEFVLSEEHEKKCLHSSCLRCALRVTLTSMVSSTESAISPSLVLAILPDFWEEFILGEQQDAHELLIKFLCVLGKQVSSTEELSSIFGGVLDRRGVFQCISR
;
A
#
# COMPACT_ATOMS: atom_id res chain seq x y z
N MET A 1 -0.94 4.12 -42.94
CA MET A 1 0.42 4.49 -42.47
C MET A 1 0.22 5.36 -41.22
N GLN A 2 0.32 4.79 -40.00
CA GLN A 2 1.47 4.93 -39.06
C GLN A 2 1.67 6.38 -38.60
N LYS A 3 1.74 6.74 -37.30
CA LYS A 3 2.27 6.02 -36.10
C LYS A 3 1.60 6.51 -34.78
N ARG A 4 1.66 5.66 -33.75
CA ARG A 4 1.47 5.99 -32.32
C ARG A 4 2.63 6.86 -31.79
N PRO A 5 2.43 7.71 -30.78
CA PRO A 5 3.52 8.18 -29.93
C PRO A 5 3.84 7.17 -28.82
N THR A 6 5.12 7.06 -28.52
CA THR A 6 5.81 6.22 -27.55
C THR A 6 6.61 7.11 -26.59
N GLY A 7 6.75 6.70 -25.32
CA GLY A 7 7.70 7.24 -24.33
C GLY A 7 7.04 8.18 -23.32
N SER A 8 6.95 7.91 -22.02
CA SER A 8 7.99 7.63 -21.00
C SER A 8 8.79 8.87 -20.59
N GLU A 9 8.27 9.64 -19.64
CA GLU A 9 9.09 10.46 -18.73
C GLU A 9 8.51 10.36 -17.33
N CYS A 10 9.11 9.48 -16.53
CA CYS A 10 8.97 9.50 -15.08
C CYS A 10 9.84 10.67 -14.60
N SER A 11 9.23 11.82 -14.29
CA SER A 11 9.95 13.00 -13.84
C SER A 11 10.64 12.70 -12.50
N ALA A 12 11.97 12.70 -12.51
CA ALA A 12 12.80 12.49 -11.33
C ALA A 12 12.57 13.64 -10.34
N TYR A 13 11.93 13.35 -9.21
CA TYR A 13 11.82 14.30 -8.11
C TYR A 13 13.22 14.65 -7.59
N SER A 14 13.61 15.91 -7.82
CA SER A 14 14.86 16.46 -7.31
C SER A 14 14.66 17.01 -5.90
N ILE A 15 15.12 16.28 -4.89
CA ILE A 15 15.08 16.73 -3.49
C ILE A 15 16.33 17.58 -3.22
N LYS A 16 16.17 18.90 -3.16
CA LYS A 16 17.20 19.78 -2.57
C LYS A 16 16.90 19.97 -1.09
N ARG A 17 17.76 19.39 -0.24
CA ARG A 17 17.76 19.66 1.20
C ARG A 17 18.52 20.94 1.46
N ASN A 18 17.91 21.92 2.12
CA ASN A 18 18.64 22.96 2.83
C ASN A 18 18.12 23.11 4.26
N LYS A 19 19.10 23.33 5.15
CA LYS A 19 18.98 23.39 6.60
C LYS A 19 18.41 24.74 7.04
N SER A 20 17.21 24.73 7.58
CA SER A 20 16.73 25.54 8.72
C SER A 20 15.21 25.59 8.67
N ASP A 21 14.58 24.93 9.64
CA ASP A 21 13.23 25.13 10.18
C ASP A 21 12.21 25.95 9.35
N GLY A 22 11.15 25.28 8.90
CA GLY A 22 9.92 25.90 8.39
C GLY A 22 9.50 25.40 7.00
N CYS A 23 8.47 24.56 6.92
CA CYS A 23 7.80 24.25 5.65
C CYS A 23 6.76 25.33 5.39
N GLU A 24 7.13 26.38 4.65
CA GLU A 24 6.17 27.29 4.04
C GLU A 24 6.08 26.99 2.55
N ILE A 25 4.86 26.78 2.07
CA ILE A 25 4.50 26.60 0.67
C ILE A 25 3.89 27.93 0.22
N LEU A 26 4.37 28.51 -0.89
CA LEU A 26 3.66 29.59 -1.57
C LEU A 26 3.40 29.22 -3.03
N ASP A 27 2.14 29.43 -3.42
CA ASP A 27 1.53 29.16 -4.72
C ASP A 27 1.97 30.16 -5.80
N PRO A 28 2.02 29.74 -7.08
CA PRO A 28 2.10 30.68 -8.18
C PRO A 28 1.08 30.36 -9.28
N ASP A 29 -0.22 30.39 -8.96
CA ASP A 29 -1.31 30.94 -9.82
C ASP A 29 -2.68 30.34 -9.48
N SER A 30 -3.62 31.22 -9.10
CA SER A 30 -4.97 30.89 -8.70
C SER A 30 -5.89 30.58 -9.89
N GLU A 31 -6.15 29.30 -10.12
CA GLU A 31 -7.46 28.81 -10.60
C GLU A 31 -7.91 27.70 -9.63
N THR A 32 -9.18 27.72 -9.23
CA THR A 32 -9.72 26.81 -8.21
C THR A 32 -9.83 25.38 -8.74
N ASP A 33 -8.72 24.64 -8.73
CA ASP A 33 -8.71 23.18 -8.62
C ASP A 33 -8.16 22.87 -7.23
N SER A 34 -9.07 22.53 -6.30
CA SER A 34 -8.68 22.14 -4.95
C SER A 34 -7.61 21.06 -5.07
N PRO A 35 -6.41 21.22 -4.45
CA PRO A 35 -5.36 20.23 -4.61
C PRO A 35 -5.93 18.93 -4.09
N ARG A 36 -6.15 17.96 -4.98
CA ARG A 36 -6.45 16.59 -4.58
C ARG A 36 -5.33 16.23 -3.63
N HIS A 37 -5.62 16.18 -2.33
CA HIS A 37 -4.65 15.88 -1.30
C HIS A 37 -4.08 14.50 -1.62
N THR A 38 -2.98 14.44 -2.35
CA THR A 38 -2.40 13.19 -2.87
C THR A 38 -1.65 12.45 -1.76
N HIS A 39 -1.70 12.96 -0.53
CA HIS A 39 -0.98 12.48 0.62
C HIS A 39 -1.93 12.40 1.82
N CYS A 40 -2.64 11.29 1.95
CA CYS A 40 -3.39 10.95 3.15
C CYS A 40 -2.51 10.14 4.10
N GLY A 41 -2.34 10.63 5.34
CA GLY A 41 -1.62 9.93 6.39
C GLY A 41 -2.41 8.77 6.99
N LEU A 42 -1.75 8.01 7.86
CA LEU A 42 -2.39 6.98 8.66
C LEU A 42 -2.22 7.31 10.15
N ILE A 43 -3.32 7.28 10.90
CA ILE A 43 -3.33 7.54 12.33
C ILE A 43 -2.57 6.41 13.04
N ASN A 44 -1.63 6.75 13.92
CA ASN A 44 -0.91 5.78 14.73
C ASN A 44 -1.76 5.40 15.96
N ILE A 45 -2.38 4.23 15.92
CA ILE A 45 -3.20 3.67 16.99
C ILE A 45 -2.31 2.76 17.82
N LYS A 46 -1.88 3.17 19.03
CA LYS A 46 -1.14 2.31 19.97
C LYS A 46 0.03 1.54 19.34
N MET A 47 1.12 2.24 18.99
CA MET A 47 2.37 1.64 18.44
C MET A 47 2.23 0.95 17.07
N THR A 48 1.22 1.29 16.27
CA THR A 48 1.02 0.73 14.92
C THR A 48 1.83 1.42 13.82
N CYS A 49 2.96 2.07 14.15
CA CYS A 49 3.81 2.71 13.15
C CYS A 49 4.39 1.70 12.13
N PHE A 50 4.63 0.44 12.55
CA PHE A 50 5.04 -0.64 11.66
C PHE A 50 3.98 -0.92 10.57
N LEU A 51 2.69 -0.92 10.94
CA LEU A 51 1.57 -1.08 10.03
C LEU A 51 1.47 0.11 9.09
N ASN A 52 1.54 1.33 9.62
CA ASN A 52 1.43 2.55 8.82
C ASN A 52 2.56 2.64 7.80
N ALA A 53 3.81 2.37 8.19
CA ALA A 53 4.95 2.37 7.29
C ALA A 53 4.81 1.32 6.17
N THR A 54 4.36 0.11 6.52
CA THR A 54 4.15 -0.99 5.55
C THR A 54 3.05 -0.66 4.55
N LEU A 55 1.90 -0.15 5.03
CA LEU A 55 0.78 0.24 4.16
C LEU A 55 1.16 1.38 3.22
N GLN A 56 1.81 2.42 3.74
CA GLN A 56 2.27 3.54 2.91
C GLN A 56 3.26 3.07 1.85
N ALA A 57 4.22 2.20 2.20
CA ALA A 57 5.17 1.64 1.24
C ALA A 57 4.47 0.84 0.14
N LEU A 58 3.53 -0.03 0.50
CA LEU A 58 2.81 -0.87 -0.46
C LEU A 58 1.87 -0.06 -1.36
N PHE A 59 1.08 0.87 -0.80
CA PHE A 59 0.13 1.68 -1.56
C PHE A 59 0.78 2.70 -2.50
N HIS A 60 2.07 2.99 -2.32
CA HIS A 60 2.84 3.82 -3.24
C HIS A 60 3.54 3.01 -4.34
N VAL A 61 3.41 1.68 -4.37
CA VAL A 61 3.81 0.85 -5.51
C VAL A 61 2.64 0.78 -6.50
N PRO A 62 2.70 1.41 -7.69
CA PRO A 62 1.54 1.52 -8.59
C PRO A 62 0.92 0.17 -8.96
N ALA A 63 1.75 -0.83 -9.27
CA ALA A 63 1.30 -2.17 -9.62
C ALA A 63 0.57 -2.88 -8.45
N PHE A 64 1.00 -2.63 -7.20
CA PHE A 64 0.32 -3.19 -6.02
C PHE A 64 -1.02 -2.49 -5.77
N SER A 65 -1.07 -1.17 -5.90
CA SER A 65 -2.31 -0.41 -5.74
C SER A 65 -3.36 -0.81 -6.76
N GLU A 66 -2.96 -1.01 -8.02
CA GLU A 66 -3.88 -1.51 -9.05
C GLU A 66 -4.34 -2.95 -8.78
N PHE A 67 -3.45 -3.81 -8.29
CA PHE A 67 -3.83 -5.14 -7.81
C PHE A 67 -4.87 -5.08 -6.68
N VAL A 68 -4.68 -4.23 -5.68
CA VAL A 68 -5.64 -4.05 -4.57
C VAL A 68 -6.96 -3.46 -5.07
N LEU A 69 -6.92 -2.53 -6.02
CA LEU A 69 -8.10 -1.83 -6.56
C LEU A 69 -8.85 -2.59 -7.65
N SER A 70 -8.35 -3.74 -8.11
CA SER A 70 -9.05 -4.53 -9.13
C SER A 70 -10.40 -5.08 -8.60
N GLU A 71 -11.46 -4.92 -9.39
CA GLU A 71 -12.82 -5.31 -8.99
C GLU A 71 -13.06 -6.82 -9.06
N GLU A 72 -12.16 -7.59 -9.68
CA GLU A 72 -12.36 -9.02 -9.91
C GLU A 72 -12.47 -9.79 -8.59
N HIS A 73 -11.62 -9.45 -7.63
CA HIS A 73 -11.62 -10.11 -6.33
C HIS A 73 -12.85 -9.77 -5.50
N GLU A 74 -13.23 -8.48 -5.45
CA GLU A 74 -14.37 -8.01 -4.65
C GLU A 74 -15.67 -8.70 -5.04
N LYS A 75 -15.92 -8.90 -6.35
CA LYS A 75 -17.13 -9.55 -6.86
C LYS A 75 -17.26 -11.03 -6.50
N LYS A 76 -16.13 -11.69 -6.17
CA LYS A 76 -16.07 -13.14 -5.91
C LYS A 76 -15.74 -13.47 -4.45
N CYS A 77 -15.30 -12.49 -3.65
CA CYS A 77 -14.83 -12.73 -2.29
C CYS A 77 -15.98 -12.92 -1.30
N LEU A 78 -16.01 -14.06 -0.62
CA LEU A 78 -16.99 -14.39 0.42
C LEU A 78 -16.39 -14.39 1.84
N HIS A 79 -15.09 -14.09 1.97
CA HIS A 79 -14.38 -14.14 3.25
C HIS A 79 -14.54 -12.83 4.02
N SER A 80 -15.05 -12.91 5.24
CA SER A 80 -15.22 -11.75 6.15
C SER A 80 -13.89 -11.14 6.59
N SER A 81 -12.81 -11.93 6.70
CA SER A 81 -11.47 -11.49 7.09
C SER A 81 -10.48 -11.45 5.91
N CYS A 82 -10.94 -11.04 4.73
CA CYS A 82 -10.06 -10.92 3.57
C CYS A 82 -9.12 -9.70 3.67
N LEU A 83 -7.81 -9.96 3.60
CA LEU A 83 -6.77 -8.93 3.66
C LEU A 83 -6.84 -8.03 2.41
N ARG A 84 -6.99 -8.59 1.20
CA ARG A 84 -7.14 -7.78 -0.03
C ARG A 84 -8.33 -6.83 0.05
N CYS A 85 -9.47 -7.28 0.61
CA CYS A 85 -10.63 -6.42 0.83
C CYS A 85 -10.37 -5.32 1.86
N ALA A 86 -9.75 -5.63 3.00
CA ALA A 86 -9.41 -4.64 4.01
C ALA A 86 -8.43 -3.58 3.48
N LEU A 87 -7.43 -4.00 2.69
CA LEU A 87 -6.49 -3.11 2.00
C LEU A 87 -7.22 -2.21 0.99
N ARG A 88 -8.15 -2.76 0.19
CA ARG A 88 -8.95 -2.00 -0.78
C ARG A 88 -9.76 -0.91 -0.09
N VAL A 89 -10.51 -1.25 0.97
CA VAL A 89 -11.30 -0.25 1.70
C VAL A 89 -10.40 0.85 2.26
N THR A 90 -9.25 0.48 2.83
CA THR A 90 -8.28 1.46 3.37
C THR A 90 -7.72 2.36 2.27
N LEU A 91 -7.25 1.80 1.14
CA LEU A 91 -6.70 2.55 0.02
C LEU A 91 -7.75 3.48 -0.62
N THR A 92 -8.96 3.00 -0.88
CA THR A 92 -10.05 3.83 -1.41
C THR A 92 -10.38 4.98 -0.47
N SER A 93 -10.36 4.72 0.85
CA SER A 93 -10.59 5.75 1.87
C SER A 93 -9.47 6.79 1.85
N MET A 94 -8.20 6.37 1.74
CA MET A 94 -7.07 7.30 1.64
C MET A 94 -7.15 8.19 0.42
N VAL A 95 -7.51 7.64 -0.74
CA VAL A 95 -7.59 8.38 -2.01
C VAL A 95 -8.77 9.35 -2.04
N SER A 96 -9.87 9.03 -1.36
CA SER A 96 -11.11 9.82 -1.38
C SER A 96 -11.23 10.78 -0.19
N SER A 97 -10.32 10.70 0.78
CA SER A 97 -10.38 11.47 2.01
C SER A 97 -10.02 12.94 1.78
N THR A 98 -10.77 13.84 2.41
CA THR A 98 -10.40 15.25 2.57
C THR A 98 -9.59 15.48 3.85
N GLU A 99 -9.53 14.49 4.75
CA GLU A 99 -8.77 14.56 5.99
C GLU A 99 -7.28 14.30 5.75
N SER A 100 -6.43 14.92 6.58
CA SER A 100 -4.98 14.74 6.53
C SER A 100 -4.54 13.32 6.88
N ALA A 101 -5.36 12.54 7.60
CA ALA A 101 -5.07 11.16 7.95
C ALA A 101 -6.35 10.36 8.25
N ILE A 102 -6.30 9.04 8.00
CA ILE A 102 -7.37 8.10 8.36
C ILE A 102 -6.86 6.96 9.26
N SER A 103 -7.78 6.24 9.89
CA SER A 103 -7.48 5.04 10.65
C SER A 103 -7.53 3.79 9.76
N PRO A 104 -6.47 2.96 9.69
CA PRO A 104 -6.50 1.67 8.98
C PRO A 104 -7.18 0.56 9.81
N SER A 105 -8.34 0.87 10.39
CA SER A 105 -9.01 0.06 11.43
C SER A 105 -9.30 -1.37 10.98
N LEU A 106 -9.72 -1.53 9.71
CA LEU A 106 -10.07 -2.83 9.16
C LEU A 106 -8.85 -3.74 9.01
N VAL A 107 -7.72 -3.20 8.55
CA VAL A 107 -6.47 -3.96 8.44
C VAL A 107 -5.99 -4.34 9.84
N LEU A 108 -6.05 -3.42 10.79
CA LEU A 108 -5.67 -3.68 12.17
C LEU A 108 -6.52 -4.79 12.82
N ALA A 109 -7.84 -4.80 12.56
CA ALA A 109 -8.78 -5.75 13.13
C ALA A 109 -8.54 -7.20 12.69
N ILE A 110 -7.99 -7.41 11.48
CA ILE A 110 -7.75 -8.75 10.92
C ILE A 110 -6.32 -9.27 11.14
N LEU A 111 -5.39 -8.47 11.71
CA LEU A 111 -4.03 -8.94 11.99
C LEU A 111 -3.99 -10.22 12.83
N PRO A 112 -4.80 -10.37 13.91
CA PRO A 112 -4.80 -11.60 14.71
C PRO A 112 -5.17 -12.87 13.93
N ASP A 113 -5.86 -12.74 12.79
CA ASP A 113 -6.33 -13.90 12.01
C ASP A 113 -5.19 -14.61 11.25
N PHE A 114 -4.05 -13.95 11.07
CA PHE A 114 -2.90 -14.51 10.33
C PHE A 114 -1.54 -14.23 10.97
N TRP A 115 -1.52 -13.55 12.12
CA TRP A 115 -0.33 -13.31 12.91
C TRP A 115 -0.61 -13.65 14.36
N GLU A 116 -0.36 -14.91 14.72
CA GLU A 116 -0.67 -15.47 16.04
C GLU A 116 0.05 -14.72 17.17
N GLU A 117 1.28 -14.26 16.93
CA GLU A 117 2.09 -13.53 17.88
C GLU A 117 1.73 -12.03 17.99
N PHE A 118 0.76 -11.55 17.20
CA PHE A 118 0.39 -10.14 17.19
C PHE A 118 -0.33 -9.73 18.48
N ILE A 119 0.26 -8.76 19.19
CA ILE A 119 -0.33 -8.13 20.37
C ILE A 119 -0.51 -6.63 20.10
N LEU A 120 -1.76 -6.16 20.18
CA LEU A 120 -2.06 -4.74 20.01
C LEU A 120 -1.43 -3.91 21.13
N GLY A 121 -0.66 -2.89 20.76
CA GLY A 121 0.03 -2.01 21.70
C GLY A 121 1.51 -2.34 21.88
N GLU A 122 2.02 -3.40 21.23
CA GLU A 122 3.44 -3.69 21.16
C GLU A 122 4.06 -3.20 19.84
N GLN A 123 5.34 -2.88 19.87
CA GLN A 123 6.10 -2.64 18.65
C GLN A 123 6.34 -3.96 17.92
N GLN A 124 6.28 -3.93 16.60
CA GLN A 124 6.48 -5.11 15.74
C GLN A 124 7.47 -4.79 14.62
N ASP A 125 8.07 -5.81 14.04
CA ASP A 125 8.94 -5.67 12.86
C ASP A 125 8.09 -5.44 11.60
N ALA A 126 8.31 -4.32 10.90
CA ALA A 126 7.61 -3.99 9.67
C ALA A 126 7.91 -4.96 8.51
N HIS A 127 9.13 -5.50 8.46
CA HIS A 127 9.49 -6.50 7.47
C HIS A 127 8.76 -7.82 7.75
N GLU A 128 8.62 -8.23 9.02
CA GLU A 128 7.82 -9.39 9.36
C GLU A 128 6.36 -9.21 8.91
N LEU A 129 5.75 -8.06 9.22
CA LEU A 129 4.40 -7.73 8.76
C LEU A 129 4.29 -7.81 7.23
N LEU A 130 5.25 -7.24 6.50
CA LEU A 130 5.27 -7.27 5.03
C LEU A 130 5.25 -8.71 4.51
N ILE A 131 6.08 -9.60 5.06
CA ILE A 131 6.12 -11.00 4.68
C ILE A 131 4.79 -11.70 4.99
N LYS A 132 4.18 -11.45 6.16
CA LYS A 132 2.86 -11.99 6.51
C LYS A 132 1.78 -11.52 5.52
N PHE A 133 1.78 -10.24 5.14
CA PHE A 133 0.86 -9.71 4.13
C PHE A 133 1.01 -10.43 2.80
N LEU A 134 2.23 -10.54 2.28
CA LEU A 134 2.49 -11.19 0.99
C LEU A 134 2.11 -12.69 1.03
N CYS A 135 2.36 -13.37 2.16
CA CYS A 135 1.92 -14.75 2.40
C CYS A 135 0.40 -14.91 2.32
N VAL A 136 -0.34 -14.04 3.01
CA VAL A 136 -1.80 -14.09 3.06
C VAL A 136 -2.41 -13.73 1.71
N LEU A 137 -1.93 -12.65 1.09
CA LEU A 137 -2.37 -12.23 -0.24
C LEU A 137 -2.09 -13.32 -1.29
N GLY A 138 -0.94 -13.99 -1.21
CA GLY A 138 -0.59 -15.13 -2.06
C GLY A 138 -1.57 -16.30 -1.96
N LYS A 139 -2.21 -16.50 -0.81
CA LYS A 139 -3.27 -17.51 -0.61
C LYS A 139 -4.65 -17.04 -1.08
N GLN A 140 -4.87 -15.72 -1.19
CA GLN A 140 -6.16 -15.11 -1.56
C GLN A 140 -6.29 -14.85 -3.07
N VAL A 141 -5.21 -15.02 -3.84
CA VAL A 141 -5.22 -14.93 -5.30
C VAL A 141 -5.50 -16.28 -5.95
N SER A 142 -6.30 -16.28 -7.01
CA SER A 142 -6.63 -17.49 -7.79
C SER A 142 -5.43 -18.03 -8.58
N SER A 143 -4.46 -17.16 -8.89
CA SER A 143 -3.20 -17.50 -9.55
C SER A 143 -2.04 -16.87 -8.80
N THR A 144 -0.99 -17.64 -8.55
CA THR A 144 0.24 -17.15 -7.92
C THR A 144 1.00 -16.13 -8.79
N GLU A 145 0.64 -16.00 -10.07
CA GLU A 145 1.29 -15.10 -11.03
C GLU A 145 0.98 -13.62 -10.77
N GLU A 146 -0.21 -13.27 -10.27
CA GLU A 146 -0.59 -11.86 -10.06
C GLU A 146 0.37 -11.14 -9.10
N LEU A 147 0.57 -11.68 -7.91
CA LEU A 147 1.45 -11.08 -6.90
C LEU A 147 2.93 -11.28 -7.19
N SER A 148 3.31 -12.44 -7.75
CA SER A 148 4.71 -12.71 -8.11
C SER A 148 5.19 -11.83 -9.26
N SER A 149 4.29 -11.40 -10.15
CA SER A 149 4.62 -10.44 -11.21
C SER A 149 4.96 -9.03 -10.69
N ILE A 150 4.40 -8.64 -9.54
CA ILE A 150 4.59 -7.30 -8.95
C ILE A 150 5.94 -7.19 -8.25
N PHE A 151 6.25 -8.15 -7.35
CA PHE A 151 7.44 -8.07 -6.51
C PHE A 151 8.63 -8.87 -7.04
N GLY A 152 8.40 -9.77 -8.01
CA GLY A 152 9.43 -10.63 -8.58
C GLY A 152 9.93 -11.68 -7.59
N GLY A 153 9.64 -12.95 -7.84
CA GLY A 153 10.07 -14.05 -6.98
C GLY A 153 8.92 -14.95 -6.54
N VAL A 154 9.27 -16.05 -5.87
CA VAL A 154 8.30 -16.95 -5.23
C VAL A 154 8.47 -16.82 -3.72
N LEU A 155 7.38 -16.50 -3.03
CA LEU A 155 7.35 -16.59 -1.58
C LEU A 155 7.19 -18.06 -1.19
N ASP A 156 8.19 -18.64 -0.55
CA ASP A 156 8.09 -20.02 -0.09
C ASP A 156 7.11 -20.16 1.08
N ARG A 157 6.73 -21.40 1.45
CA ARG A 157 5.76 -21.64 2.54
C ARG A 157 6.23 -21.14 3.93
N ARG A 158 7.50 -20.76 4.07
CA ARG A 158 8.11 -20.22 5.29
C ARG A 158 8.17 -18.69 5.27
N GLY A 159 7.64 -18.05 4.22
CA GLY A 159 7.68 -16.59 4.07
C GLY A 159 9.03 -16.07 3.56
N VAL A 160 9.87 -16.92 2.95
CA VAL A 160 11.13 -16.47 2.36
C VAL A 160 10.90 -16.11 0.90
N PHE A 161 11.18 -14.86 0.52
CA PHE A 161 11.17 -14.44 -0.89
C PHE A 161 12.36 -15.07 -1.62
N GLN A 162 12.08 -16.01 -2.50
CA GLN A 162 13.08 -16.59 -3.39
C GLN A 162 13.12 -15.78 -4.68
N CYS A 163 14.26 -15.15 -4.96
CA CYS A 163 14.50 -14.50 -6.23
C CYS A 163 14.55 -15.57 -7.33
N ILE A 164 13.65 -15.47 -8.32
CA ILE A 164 13.72 -16.32 -9.51
C ILE A 164 14.87 -15.75 -10.37
N SER A 165 16.01 -16.44 -10.41
CA SER A 165 17.06 -16.12 -11.39
C SER A 165 16.49 -16.37 -12.78
N ARG A 166 16.40 -15.31 -13.60
CA ARG A 166 16.06 -15.41 -15.02
C ARG A 166 17.26 -15.87 -15.83
#